data_AF-A0A376KJX5-F1
#
_entry.id   AF-A0A376KJX5-F1
#
_cell.length_a   1.000
_cell.length_b   1.000
_cell.length_c   1.000
_cell.angle_alpha   90.00
_cell.angle_beta   90.00
_cell.angle_gamma   90.00
#
_symmetry.space_group_name_H-M   'P 1'
#
loop_
_entity.id
_entity.type
_entity.pdbx_description
1 polymer ?
#
loop_
_entity_poly.entity_id
_entity_poly.type
_entity_poly.pdbx_seq_one_letter_code
_entity_poly.pdbx_strand_id
1 'polypeptide(L)'
;MTDLSFFKIGSVWTRGRCIAEILMEEKIFNVDFSYANGGWKINSLYQAYKEGVSLPYDFSDYQLKSPYDKNWLLEFLTDDADKVIIHPLEFFYRCYGHSDELKRVILTYSGNELRNRIFSEAYVEGDKIFYIKLRKRMNKYDAPFASFFALDGFTRKVIDRIQRQLDVCEDRKIYLKVAPWFKGKARIKVKGFWLENNVTFLGLSVTGVSLPAGYTINYDRDNSNLVDEKLKQGSRQAWSNVPVRHIKNPDEPFSVDNAFSPDSGASTLEVEASVLNFLTMVVN
;
A
#
# COMPACT_ATOMS: atom_id res chain seq x y z
N MET A 1 -8.57 -5.12 12.89
CA MET A 1 -8.55 -3.81 12.24
C MET A 1 -7.21 -3.18 12.54
N THR A 2 -6.54 -2.60 11.56
CA THR A 2 -5.45 -1.66 11.82
C THR A 2 -5.81 -0.38 11.08
N ASP A 3 -6.54 0.49 11.77
CA ASP A 3 -7.02 1.81 11.33
C ASP A 3 -5.89 2.84 11.09
N LEU A 4 -4.66 2.37 10.87
CA LEU A 4 -3.46 3.20 10.73
C LEU A 4 -3.50 4.05 9.45
N SER A 5 -4.26 3.62 8.44
CA SER A 5 -4.46 4.36 7.19
C SER A 5 -5.18 5.70 7.39
N PHE A 6 -5.95 5.86 8.48
CA PHE A 6 -6.62 7.09 8.88
C PHE A 6 -5.66 8.09 9.54
N PHE A 7 -4.74 7.61 10.37
CA PHE A 7 -3.81 8.46 11.13
C PHE A 7 -2.62 8.90 10.26
N LYS A 8 -2.86 9.88 9.39
CA LYS A 8 -1.81 10.47 8.55
C LYS A 8 -0.85 11.31 9.38
N ILE A 9 0.43 11.31 9.03
CA ILE A 9 1.40 12.25 9.60
C ILE A 9 0.88 13.68 9.36
N GLY A 10 0.88 14.49 10.42
CA GLY A 10 0.37 15.86 10.39
C GLY A 10 -1.13 15.99 10.70
N SER A 11 -1.87 14.90 10.91
CA SER A 11 -3.27 14.98 11.37
C SER A 11 -3.38 15.15 12.89
N VAL A 12 -4.34 15.96 13.34
CA VAL A 12 -4.65 16.22 14.74
C VAL A 12 -6.02 15.64 15.04
N TRP A 13 -6.07 14.68 15.96
CA TRP A 13 -7.30 13.97 16.31
C TRP A 13 -7.76 14.33 17.72
N THR A 14 -9.06 14.48 17.89
CA THR A 14 -9.69 14.67 19.20
C THR A 14 -11.05 13.98 19.20
N ARG A 15 -11.32 13.15 20.22
CA ARG A 15 -12.59 12.41 20.38
C ARG A 15 -13.00 11.62 19.12
N GLY A 16 -12.06 10.91 18.51
CA GLY A 16 -12.34 10.10 17.31
C GLY A 16 -12.74 10.92 16.08
N ARG A 17 -12.26 12.16 15.95
CA ARG A 17 -12.43 12.99 14.75
C ARG A 17 -11.13 13.72 14.42
N CYS A 18 -10.80 13.81 13.14
CA CYS A 18 -9.72 14.66 12.67
C CYS A 18 -10.24 16.10 12.74
N ILE A 19 -9.59 16.95 13.54
CA ILE A 19 -10.01 18.33 13.75
C ILE A 19 -9.10 19.34 13.04
N ALA A 20 -7.90 18.92 12.64
CA ALA A 20 -6.98 19.72 11.86
C ALA A 20 -5.93 18.84 11.15
N GLU A 21 -5.34 19.37 10.09
CA GLU A 21 -4.15 18.81 9.45
C GLU A 21 -3.11 19.92 9.29
N ILE A 22 -1.83 19.59 9.48
CA ILE A 22 -0.72 20.48 9.16
C ILE A 22 -0.73 20.72 7.66
N LEU A 23 -0.60 21.99 7.27
CA LEU A 23 -0.48 22.37 5.87
C LEU A 23 0.88 21.89 5.34
N MET A 24 0.84 20.94 4.42
CA MET A 24 2.00 20.40 3.72
C MET A 24 1.91 20.73 2.24
N GLU A 25 3.05 20.96 1.60
CA GLU A 25 3.09 21.11 0.15
C GLU A 25 2.82 19.77 -0.52
N GLU A 26 2.00 19.76 -1.58
CA GLU A 26 1.74 18.57 -2.38
C GLU A 26 2.44 18.68 -3.73
N LYS A 27 3.30 17.70 -4.05
CA LYS A 27 4.07 17.63 -5.29
C LYS A 27 3.84 16.32 -6.01
N ILE A 28 4.02 16.34 -7.33
CA ILE A 28 4.08 15.14 -8.18
C ILE A 28 5.51 15.05 -8.70
N PHE A 29 6.13 13.89 -8.53
CA PHE A 29 7.48 13.61 -9.03
C PHE A 29 7.43 12.50 -10.06
N ASN A 30 8.17 12.69 -11.16
CA ASN A 30 8.51 11.60 -12.08
C ASN A 30 9.68 10.80 -11.48
N VAL A 31 9.51 9.49 -11.38
CA VAL A 31 10.46 8.57 -10.74
C VAL A 31 10.68 7.33 -11.60
N ASP A 32 11.78 6.61 -11.36
CA ASP A 32 12.04 5.31 -11.99
C ASP A 32 12.15 4.21 -10.92
N PHE A 33 11.27 3.20 -11.00
CA PHE A 33 11.26 2.06 -10.10
C PHE A 33 12.29 0.97 -10.46
N SER A 34 13.16 1.24 -11.41
CA SER A 34 14.23 0.32 -11.84
C SER A 34 15.48 0.47 -10.97
N TYR A 35 15.75 -0.53 -10.12
CA TYR A 35 16.92 -0.58 -9.22
C TYR A 35 18.27 -0.41 -9.94
N ALA A 36 18.40 -0.94 -11.16
CA ALA A 36 19.69 -1.08 -11.85
C ALA A 36 20.20 0.21 -12.54
N ASN A 37 19.36 1.23 -12.70
CA ASN A 37 19.73 2.49 -13.37
C ASN A 37 19.84 3.67 -12.39
N GLY A 38 19.86 3.40 -11.08
CA GLY A 38 19.92 4.45 -10.05
C GLY A 38 18.58 5.14 -9.74
N GLY A 39 17.46 4.70 -10.31
CA GLY A 39 16.16 5.36 -10.13
C GLY A 39 15.67 5.41 -8.68
N TRP A 40 16.05 4.43 -7.86
CA TRP A 40 15.81 4.44 -6.43
C TRP A 40 16.88 3.69 -5.63
N LYS A 41 16.99 4.02 -4.35
CA LYS A 41 17.82 3.30 -3.37
C LYS A 41 17.19 3.33 -1.98
N ILE A 42 17.69 2.47 -1.09
CA ILE A 42 17.28 2.46 0.32
C ILE A 42 18.50 2.81 1.16
N ASN A 43 18.37 3.86 1.98
CA ASN A 43 19.42 4.37 2.86
C ASN A 43 18.96 4.42 4.32
N SER A 44 19.89 4.67 5.24
CA SER A 44 19.61 4.83 6.66
C SER A 44 20.62 5.77 7.31
N LEU A 45 20.13 6.71 8.13
CA LEU A 45 20.96 7.59 8.96
C LEU A 45 21.82 6.78 9.93
N TYR A 46 21.23 5.76 10.57
CA TYR A 46 21.95 4.88 11.49
C TYR A 46 23.06 4.09 10.81
N GLN A 47 22.82 3.60 9.59
CA GLN A 47 23.86 2.87 8.85
C GLN A 47 25.02 3.80 8.46
N ALA A 48 24.72 5.00 7.94
CA ALA A 48 25.73 6.00 7.62
C ALA A 48 26.59 6.38 8.84
N TYR A 49 25.93 6.62 9.98
CA TYR A 49 26.60 6.87 11.26
C TYR A 49 27.52 5.72 11.68
N LYS A 50 27.03 4.47 11.61
CA LYS A 50 27.81 3.27 11.98
C LYS A 50 29.03 3.07 11.07
N GLU A 51 28.90 3.42 9.80
CA GLU A 51 29.96 3.28 8.80
C GLU A 51 30.94 4.46 8.80
N GLY A 52 30.68 5.52 9.58
CA GLY A 52 31.53 6.70 9.66
C GLY A 52 31.53 7.54 8.38
N VAL A 53 30.49 7.39 7.55
CA VAL A 53 30.31 8.19 6.33
C VAL A 53 29.38 9.37 6.61
N SER A 54 29.40 10.36 5.72
CA SER A 54 28.50 11.51 5.81
C SER A 54 27.04 11.05 5.83
N LEU A 55 26.22 11.73 6.63
CA LEU A 55 24.79 11.46 6.63
C LEU A 55 24.22 11.66 5.22
N PRO A 56 23.29 10.80 4.78
CA PRO A 56 22.70 10.90 3.47
C PRO A 56 21.88 12.18 3.25
N TYR A 57 21.43 12.82 4.35
CA TYR A 57 20.67 14.07 4.34
C TYR A 57 20.89 14.90 5.60
N ASP A 58 20.67 16.20 5.45
CA ASP A 58 20.52 17.13 6.56
C ASP A 58 19.05 17.26 6.98
N PHE A 59 18.77 16.85 8.22
CA PHE A 59 17.44 16.96 8.85
C PHE A 59 17.35 18.16 9.81
N SER A 60 18.24 19.15 9.69
CA SER A 60 18.15 20.39 10.49
C SER A 60 16.81 21.11 10.30
N ASP A 61 16.25 21.06 9.09
CA ASP A 61 14.93 21.62 8.73
C ASP A 61 13.75 20.77 9.25
N TYR A 62 13.98 19.51 9.63
CA TYR A 62 12.97 18.58 10.15
C TYR A 62 13.54 17.72 11.29
N GLN A 63 13.48 18.27 12.51
CA GLN A 63 14.12 17.65 13.67
C GLN A 63 13.56 16.26 13.99
N LEU A 64 14.42 15.25 13.85
CA LEU A 64 14.13 13.89 14.28
C LEU A 64 14.28 13.77 15.81
N LYS A 65 13.48 12.89 16.43
CA LYS A 65 13.62 12.57 17.87
C LYS A 65 15.01 12.01 18.22
N SER A 66 15.66 11.36 17.26
CA SER A 66 17.02 10.85 17.36
C SER A 66 17.74 11.15 16.05
N PRO A 67 18.94 11.76 16.08
CA PRO A 67 19.67 12.15 14.87
C PRO A 67 20.10 10.94 14.01
N TYR A 68 20.16 9.75 14.63
CA TYR A 68 20.52 8.49 13.96
C TYR A 68 19.45 7.44 14.23
N ASP A 69 18.20 7.77 13.92
CA ASP A 69 17.13 6.78 14.01
C ASP A 69 17.46 5.54 13.15
N LYS A 70 16.92 4.39 13.56
CA LYS A 70 17.20 3.10 12.92
C LYS A 70 16.28 2.84 11.72
N ASN A 71 15.48 3.82 11.30
CA ASN A 71 14.59 3.66 10.17
C ASN A 71 15.39 3.56 8.87
N TRP A 72 14.73 2.99 7.88
CA TRP A 72 15.16 3.02 6.49
C TRP A 72 14.42 4.14 5.78
N LEU A 73 15.03 4.66 4.73
CA LEU A 73 14.50 5.73 3.90
C LEU A 73 14.58 5.29 2.45
N LEU A 74 13.44 5.32 1.75
CA LEU A 74 13.34 5.01 0.34
C LEU A 74 13.52 6.29 -0.46
N GLU A 75 14.58 6.35 -1.26
CA GLU A 75 14.91 7.49 -2.10
C GLU A 75 14.56 7.20 -3.55
N PHE A 76 13.98 8.19 -4.22
CA PHE A 76 13.83 8.21 -5.66
C PHE A 76 14.58 9.40 -6.23
N LEU A 77 15.37 9.19 -7.28
CA LEU A 77 15.87 10.28 -8.10
C LEU A 77 14.73 10.81 -8.96
N THR A 78 14.71 12.13 -9.17
CA THR A 78 13.63 12.78 -9.93
C THR A 78 14.23 13.84 -10.87
N ASP A 79 13.44 14.30 -11.83
CA ASP A 79 13.85 15.37 -12.74
C ASP A 79 13.66 16.77 -12.11
N ASP A 80 12.69 16.92 -11.20
CA ASP A 80 12.25 18.21 -10.62
C ASP A 80 12.91 18.56 -9.28
N ALA A 81 13.49 17.56 -8.62
CA ALA A 81 14.28 17.63 -7.39
C ALA A 81 15.41 16.61 -7.49
N ASP A 82 16.53 16.83 -6.80
CA ASP A 82 17.62 15.85 -6.80
C ASP A 82 17.12 14.49 -6.31
N LYS A 83 16.23 14.50 -5.31
CA LYS A 83 15.59 13.30 -4.77
C LYS A 83 14.33 13.59 -3.97
N VAL A 84 13.42 12.61 -3.95
CA VAL A 84 12.31 12.53 -3.00
C VAL A 84 12.52 11.34 -2.07
N ILE A 85 12.34 11.56 -0.77
CA ILE A 85 12.50 10.56 0.30
C ILE A 85 11.13 10.21 0.85
N ILE A 86 10.84 8.92 0.98
CA ILE A 86 9.60 8.40 1.56
C ILE A 86 9.95 7.32 2.57
N HIS A 87 9.25 7.30 3.71
CA HIS A 87 9.42 6.21 4.67
C HIS A 87 8.92 4.87 4.04
N PRO A 88 9.67 3.77 4.10
CA PRO A 88 9.30 2.51 3.45
C PRO A 88 7.94 1.95 3.88
N LEU A 89 7.53 2.17 5.13
CA LEU A 89 6.18 1.78 5.57
C LEU A 89 5.09 2.65 4.93
N GLU A 90 5.29 3.96 4.78
CA GLU A 90 4.31 4.80 4.07
C GLU A 90 4.19 4.35 2.62
N PHE A 91 5.32 4.06 1.97
CA PHE A 91 5.33 3.51 0.62
C PHE A 91 4.61 2.15 0.55
N PHE A 92 4.85 1.24 1.50
CA PHE A 92 4.13 -0.03 1.58
C PHE A 92 2.62 0.18 1.71
N TYR A 93 2.20 0.96 2.70
CA TYR A 93 0.79 1.18 3.00
C TYR A 93 0.06 1.91 1.87
N ARG A 94 0.73 2.75 1.08
CA ARG A 94 0.07 3.52 0.01
C ARG A 94 0.24 2.92 -1.38
N CYS A 95 1.30 2.15 -1.62
CA CYS A 95 1.63 1.66 -2.96
C CYS A 95 1.45 0.14 -3.13
N TYR A 96 1.38 -0.66 -2.06
CA TYR A 96 1.18 -2.12 -2.14
C TYR A 96 -0.30 -2.47 -2.11
N GLY A 97 -0.98 -2.15 -3.22
CA GLY A 97 -2.43 -2.29 -3.37
C GLY A 97 -3.24 -1.46 -2.39
N HIS A 98 -4.56 -1.52 -2.55
CA HIS A 98 -5.48 -0.64 -1.87
C HIS A 98 -5.86 -1.15 -0.48
N SER A 99 -6.18 -2.44 -0.34
CA SER A 99 -6.79 -2.96 0.88
C SER A 99 -5.80 -3.24 2.02
N ASP A 100 -6.28 -3.08 3.25
CA ASP A 100 -5.56 -3.52 4.45
C ASP A 100 -5.46 -5.04 4.53
N GLU A 101 -6.42 -5.76 3.94
CA GLU A 101 -6.37 -7.22 3.87
C GLU A 101 -5.18 -7.69 3.03
N LEU A 102 -4.90 -7.06 1.87
CA LEU A 102 -3.71 -7.39 1.09
C LEU A 102 -2.43 -7.18 1.90
N LYS A 103 -2.31 -6.04 2.58
CA LYS A 103 -1.15 -5.68 3.40
C LYS A 103 -0.96 -6.67 4.55
N ARG A 104 -2.05 -7.00 5.25
CA ARG A 104 -2.07 -8.02 6.31
C ARG A 104 -1.62 -9.36 5.77
N VAL A 105 -2.16 -9.78 4.63
CA VAL A 105 -1.82 -11.07 4.00
C VAL A 105 -0.35 -11.14 3.65
N ILE A 106 0.21 -10.08 3.06
CA ILE A 106 1.66 -9.96 2.80
C ILE A 106 2.45 -10.04 4.11
N LEU A 107 2.06 -9.33 5.18
CA LEU A 107 2.85 -9.31 6.42
C LEU A 107 2.69 -10.56 7.31
N THR A 108 1.74 -11.45 7.00
CA THR A 108 1.39 -12.58 7.89
C THR A 108 1.72 -13.94 7.29
N TYR A 109 1.60 -14.10 5.97
CA TYR A 109 1.69 -15.40 5.31
C TYR A 109 2.83 -15.43 4.31
N SER A 110 3.41 -16.61 4.12
CA SER A 110 4.51 -16.85 3.18
C SER A 110 4.19 -17.99 2.21
N GLY A 111 5.04 -18.16 1.20
CA GLY A 111 4.97 -19.28 0.26
C GLY A 111 3.63 -19.40 -0.49
N ASN A 112 3.11 -20.64 -0.56
CA ASN A 112 1.86 -20.92 -1.25
C ASN A 112 0.63 -20.37 -0.53
N GLU A 113 0.67 -20.25 0.80
CA GLU A 113 -0.46 -19.70 1.56
C GLU A 113 -0.69 -18.23 1.19
N LEU A 114 0.40 -17.45 1.10
CA LEU A 114 0.34 -16.06 0.65
C LEU A 114 -0.37 -15.92 -0.70
N ARG A 115 0.03 -16.73 -1.69
CA ARG A 115 -0.57 -16.70 -3.03
C ARG A 115 -2.05 -17.10 -2.99
N ASN A 116 -2.36 -18.21 -2.34
CA ASN A 116 -3.71 -18.77 -2.27
C ASN A 116 -4.70 -17.84 -1.57
N ARG A 117 -4.23 -16.92 -0.73
CA ARG A 117 -5.06 -15.90 -0.07
C ARG A 117 -5.32 -14.67 -0.94
N ILE A 118 -4.48 -14.39 -1.94
CA ILE A 118 -4.62 -13.23 -2.83
C ILE A 118 -5.43 -13.58 -4.07
N PHE A 119 -5.12 -14.70 -4.74
CA PHE A 119 -5.77 -15.08 -5.99
C PHE A 119 -5.98 -16.59 -6.09
N SER A 120 -6.92 -17.00 -6.96
CA SER A 120 -7.20 -18.40 -7.29
C SER A 120 -6.62 -18.81 -8.66
N GLU A 121 -6.51 -17.85 -9.58
CA GLU A 121 -6.10 -18.07 -10.95
C GLU A 121 -5.40 -16.82 -11.47
N ALA A 122 -4.35 -17.01 -12.27
CA ALA A 122 -3.64 -15.93 -12.93
C ALA A 122 -2.97 -16.46 -14.20
N TYR A 123 -3.11 -15.74 -15.31
CA TYR A 123 -2.44 -16.06 -16.56
C TYR A 123 -2.31 -14.82 -17.45
N VAL A 124 -1.52 -14.95 -18.52
CA VAL A 124 -1.32 -13.90 -19.52
C VAL A 124 -2.20 -14.19 -20.73
N GLU A 125 -2.99 -13.21 -21.16
CA GLU A 125 -3.82 -13.26 -22.37
C GLU A 125 -3.15 -12.47 -23.50
N GLY A 126 -2.53 -13.14 -24.47
CA GLY A 126 -1.80 -12.42 -25.52
C GLY A 126 -0.57 -11.67 -25.00
N ASP A 127 -0.31 -10.45 -25.51
CA ASP A 127 0.83 -9.63 -25.07
C ASP A 127 0.37 -8.58 -24.05
N LYS A 128 0.99 -8.60 -22.86
CA LYS A 128 0.80 -7.61 -21.77
C LYS A 128 -0.63 -7.46 -21.23
N ILE A 129 -1.53 -8.42 -21.47
CA ILE A 129 -2.81 -8.48 -20.76
C ILE A 129 -2.68 -9.52 -19.66
N PHE A 130 -2.79 -9.07 -18.41
CA PHE A 130 -2.78 -9.94 -17.25
C PHE A 130 -4.20 -10.20 -16.80
N TYR A 131 -4.57 -11.46 -16.74
CA TYR A 131 -5.78 -11.90 -16.08
C TYR A 131 -5.48 -12.34 -14.64
N ILE A 132 -6.33 -11.94 -13.70
CA ILE A 132 -6.25 -12.33 -12.30
C ILE A 132 -7.65 -12.61 -11.73
N LYS A 133 -7.82 -13.76 -11.09
CA LYS A 133 -9.03 -14.04 -10.30
C LYS A 133 -8.73 -13.86 -8.82
N LEU A 134 -9.22 -12.76 -8.27
CA LEU A 134 -8.98 -12.36 -6.88
C LEU A 134 -9.79 -13.21 -5.90
N ARG A 135 -9.19 -13.54 -4.75
CA ARG A 135 -9.93 -14.15 -3.65
C ARG A 135 -10.97 -13.20 -3.08
N LYS A 136 -12.03 -13.77 -2.51
CA LYS A 136 -13.19 -13.05 -1.97
C LYS A 136 -12.85 -11.84 -1.09
N ARG A 137 -11.80 -11.92 -0.26
CA ARG A 137 -11.41 -10.86 0.67
C ARG A 137 -10.57 -9.74 0.05
N MET A 138 -10.07 -9.91 -1.18
CA MET A 138 -9.29 -8.88 -1.87
C MET A 138 -10.21 -7.82 -2.48
N ASN A 139 -9.74 -6.58 -2.53
CA ASN A 139 -10.44 -5.49 -3.21
C ASN A 139 -10.09 -5.52 -4.71
N LYS A 140 -11.02 -5.10 -5.57
CA LYS A 140 -10.75 -4.99 -7.03
C LYS A 140 -9.56 -4.08 -7.34
N TYR A 141 -9.32 -3.05 -6.54
CA TYR A 141 -8.18 -2.14 -6.70
C TYR A 141 -6.83 -2.78 -6.30
N ASP A 142 -6.85 -3.99 -5.74
CA ASP A 142 -5.63 -4.78 -5.52
C ASP A 142 -5.19 -5.54 -6.78
N ALA A 143 -6.04 -5.62 -7.82
CA ALA A 143 -5.78 -6.39 -9.03
C ALA A 143 -4.43 -6.07 -9.68
N PRO A 144 -4.01 -4.80 -9.87
CA PRO A 144 -2.71 -4.52 -10.48
C PRO A 144 -1.54 -5.15 -9.71
N PHE A 145 -1.52 -4.98 -8.39
CA PHE A 145 -0.48 -5.59 -7.54
C PHE A 145 -0.56 -7.13 -7.60
N ALA A 146 -1.76 -7.69 -7.46
CA ALA A 146 -1.98 -9.13 -7.46
C ALA A 146 -1.52 -9.78 -8.76
N SER A 147 -1.81 -9.18 -9.90
CA SER A 147 -1.37 -9.65 -11.23
C SER A 147 0.15 -9.67 -11.34
N PHE A 148 0.83 -8.59 -10.94
CA PHE A 148 2.28 -8.53 -10.95
C PHE A 148 2.90 -9.53 -9.98
N PHE A 149 2.34 -9.70 -8.78
CA PHE A 149 2.81 -10.72 -7.84
C PHE A 149 2.64 -12.14 -8.42
N ALA A 150 1.53 -12.40 -9.08
CA ALA A 150 1.24 -13.70 -9.68
C ALA A 150 2.12 -14.01 -10.89
N LEU A 151 2.39 -13.04 -11.75
CA LEU A 151 2.96 -13.26 -13.09
C LEU A 151 4.39 -12.74 -13.25
N ASP A 152 4.78 -11.68 -12.55
CA ASP A 152 6.12 -11.09 -12.64
C ASP A 152 7.11 -11.62 -11.58
N GLY A 153 8.27 -12.07 -12.05
CA GLY A 153 9.33 -12.62 -11.20
C GLY A 153 10.04 -11.58 -10.34
N PHE A 154 10.07 -10.31 -10.77
CA PHE A 154 10.66 -9.25 -9.96
C PHE A 154 9.80 -8.94 -8.74
N THR A 155 8.49 -8.78 -8.93
CA THR A 155 7.51 -8.53 -7.86
C THR A 155 7.61 -9.61 -6.78
N ARG A 156 7.67 -10.89 -7.18
CA ARG A 156 7.86 -11.99 -6.24
C ARG A 156 9.12 -11.87 -5.40
N LYS A 157 10.25 -11.55 -6.04
CA LYS A 157 11.53 -11.35 -5.31
C LYS A 157 11.45 -10.20 -4.31
N VAL A 158 10.70 -9.14 -4.62
CA VAL A 158 10.47 -8.03 -3.69
C VAL A 158 9.68 -8.50 -2.47
N ILE A 159 8.60 -9.27 -2.68
CA ILE A 159 7.80 -9.83 -1.59
C ILE A 159 8.61 -10.84 -0.75
N ASP A 160 9.39 -11.72 -1.38
CA ASP A 160 10.25 -12.66 -0.65
C ASP A 160 11.30 -11.93 0.21
N ARG A 161 11.75 -10.73 -0.17
CA ARG A 161 12.66 -9.91 0.66
C ARG A 161 11.94 -9.31 1.86
N ILE A 162 10.66 -8.98 1.74
CA ILE A 162 9.85 -8.55 2.89
C ILE A 162 9.67 -9.74 3.85
N GLN A 163 9.28 -10.92 3.34
CA GLN A 163 9.10 -12.12 4.17
C GLN A 163 10.36 -12.48 4.96
N ARG A 164 11.52 -12.52 4.30
CA ARG A 164 12.79 -12.83 4.97
C ARG A 164 13.14 -11.86 6.09
N GLN A 165 12.71 -10.59 6.01
CA GLN A 165 12.94 -9.63 7.10
C GLN A 165 12.04 -9.92 8.31
N LEU A 166 10.84 -10.46 8.07
CA LEU A 166 9.90 -10.85 9.12
C LEU A 166 10.34 -12.15 9.79
N ASP A 167 10.75 -13.15 9.02
CA ASP A 167 11.17 -14.47 9.52
C ASP A 167 12.39 -14.40 10.46
N VAL A 168 13.31 -13.45 10.22
CA VAL A 168 14.54 -13.29 11.02
C VAL A 168 14.26 -12.59 12.36
N CYS A 169 13.04 -12.09 12.59
CA CYS A 169 12.73 -11.28 13.75
C CYS A 169 11.80 -11.99 14.74
N GLU A 170 12.39 -12.74 15.67
CA GLU A 170 11.62 -13.47 16.68
C GLU A 170 11.16 -12.58 17.85
N ASP A 171 11.82 -11.46 18.17
CA ASP A 171 11.51 -10.66 19.38
C ASP A 171 11.92 -9.16 19.35
N ARG A 172 12.17 -8.56 18.17
CA ARG A 172 12.70 -7.19 18.08
C ARG A 172 11.81 -6.24 17.28
N LYS A 173 11.98 -4.93 17.54
CA LYS A 173 11.47 -3.87 16.66
C LYS A 173 12.07 -4.05 15.25
N ILE A 174 11.22 -4.29 14.26
CA ILE A 174 11.62 -4.38 12.86
C ILE A 174 11.55 -2.99 12.22
N TYR A 175 12.61 -2.62 11.52
CA TYR A 175 12.63 -1.48 10.60
C TYR A 175 12.59 -2.06 9.19
N LEU A 176 11.40 -2.15 8.59
CA LEU A 176 11.21 -2.83 7.31
C LEU A 176 11.82 -2.03 6.15
N LYS A 177 12.61 -2.71 5.33
CA LYS A 177 12.99 -2.25 3.99
C LYS A 177 11.89 -2.65 3.01
N VAL A 178 11.34 -1.67 2.31
CA VAL A 178 10.33 -1.88 1.27
C VAL A 178 10.79 -1.17 0.00
N ALA A 179 10.80 -1.90 -1.11
CA ALA A 179 11.19 -1.42 -2.42
C ALA A 179 9.94 -1.21 -3.31
N PRO A 180 10.06 -0.53 -4.46
CA PRO A 180 9.07 -0.64 -5.52
C PRO A 180 8.83 -2.09 -5.95
N TRP A 181 7.57 -2.44 -6.20
CA TRP A 181 7.17 -3.81 -6.55
C TRP A 181 7.15 -4.07 -8.06
N PHE A 182 7.25 -3.04 -8.91
CA PHE A 182 7.42 -3.18 -10.36
C PHE A 182 8.60 -2.35 -10.87
N LYS A 183 8.97 -2.50 -12.14
CA LYS A 183 10.05 -1.74 -12.79
C LYS A 183 9.51 -0.73 -13.79
N GLY A 184 10.27 0.35 -14.01
CA GLY A 184 10.01 1.35 -15.02
C GLY A 184 9.56 2.69 -14.45
N LYS A 185 9.31 3.63 -15.36
CA LYS A 185 8.91 5.00 -15.02
C LYS A 185 7.53 5.01 -14.36
N ALA A 186 7.41 5.84 -13.34
CA ALA A 186 6.17 6.09 -12.61
C ALA A 186 6.09 7.55 -12.17
N ARG A 187 4.92 7.93 -11.65
CA ARG A 187 4.68 9.19 -10.97
C ARG A 187 4.26 8.91 -9.55
N ILE A 188 4.83 9.63 -8.60
CA ILE A 188 4.39 9.61 -7.20
C ILE A 188 3.88 10.99 -6.83
N LYS A 189 2.72 11.04 -6.18
CA LYS A 189 2.15 12.24 -5.57
C LYS A 189 2.33 12.17 -4.07
N VAL A 190 2.96 13.18 -3.48
CA VAL A 190 3.32 13.21 -2.06
C VAL A 190 3.06 14.58 -1.44
N LYS A 191 2.66 14.56 -0.18
CA LYS A 191 2.64 15.71 0.72
C LYS A 191 3.88 15.69 1.61
N GLY A 192 4.51 16.85 1.80
CA GLY A 192 5.79 16.91 2.51
C GLY A 192 6.36 18.31 2.68
N PHE A 193 7.66 18.32 2.98
CA PHE A 193 8.48 19.53 3.16
C PHE A 193 9.77 19.42 2.37
N TRP A 194 10.30 20.56 1.97
CA TRP A 194 11.65 20.64 1.43
C TRP A 194 12.69 20.61 2.55
N LEU A 195 13.80 19.94 2.28
CA LEU A 195 15.01 19.94 3.08
C LEU A 195 16.16 20.52 2.24
N GLU A 196 17.26 20.86 2.89
CA GLU A 196 18.53 21.20 2.22
C GLU A 196 18.38 22.34 1.20
N ASN A 197 17.70 23.43 1.58
CA ASN A 197 17.42 24.57 0.71
C ASN A 197 16.68 24.19 -0.61
N ASN A 198 15.65 23.35 -0.52
CA ASN A 198 14.83 22.87 -1.66
C ASN A 198 15.55 21.91 -2.62
N VAL A 199 16.57 21.20 -2.17
CA VAL A 199 17.24 20.15 -2.94
C VAL A 199 16.53 18.81 -2.81
N THR A 200 16.09 18.49 -1.59
CA THR A 200 15.52 17.19 -1.23
C THR A 200 14.07 17.36 -0.77
N PHE A 201 13.14 16.57 -1.30
CA PHE A 201 11.75 16.58 -0.82
C PHE A 201 11.49 15.43 0.16
N LEU A 202 11.08 15.73 1.39
CA LEU A 202 10.66 14.76 2.38
C LEU A 202 9.16 14.47 2.26
N GLY A 203 8.81 13.36 1.60
CA GLY A 203 7.44 12.88 1.46
C GLY A 203 6.95 12.18 2.72
N LEU A 204 6.07 12.86 3.48
CA LEU A 204 5.48 12.35 4.71
C LEU A 204 4.16 11.60 4.46
N SER A 205 3.46 11.91 3.38
CA SER A 205 2.26 11.17 2.97
C SER A 205 2.21 10.97 1.48
N VAL A 206 2.09 9.73 1.04
CA VAL A 206 1.86 9.38 -0.36
C VAL A 206 0.37 9.45 -0.64
N THR A 207 -0.03 10.34 -1.53
CA THR A 207 -1.43 10.56 -1.91
C THR A 207 -1.77 9.97 -3.28
N GLY A 208 -0.78 9.47 -4.03
CA GLY A 208 -1.02 8.73 -5.27
C GLY A 208 0.25 8.14 -5.89
N VAL A 209 0.07 7.08 -6.68
CA VAL A 209 1.13 6.45 -7.47
C VAL A 209 0.55 5.99 -8.80
N SER A 210 1.27 6.20 -9.90
CA SER A 210 0.87 5.67 -11.19
C SER A 210 1.18 4.17 -11.28
N LEU A 211 0.32 3.43 -11.96
CA LEU A 211 0.52 2.01 -12.24
C LEU A 211 1.55 1.78 -13.37
N PRO A 212 2.08 0.55 -13.50
CA PRO A 212 2.96 0.18 -14.60
C PRO A 212 2.31 0.46 -15.96
N ALA A 213 2.98 1.26 -16.80
CA ALA A 213 2.48 1.55 -18.14
C ALA A 213 2.61 0.33 -19.07
N GLY A 214 1.70 0.23 -20.03
CA GLY A 214 1.76 -0.78 -21.09
C GLY A 214 1.19 -2.16 -20.73
N TYR A 215 0.53 -2.29 -19.58
CA TYR A 215 -0.19 -3.50 -19.19
C TYR A 215 -1.69 -3.23 -19.10
N THR A 216 -2.48 -4.21 -19.54
CA THR A 216 -3.92 -4.25 -19.29
C THR A 216 -4.19 -5.26 -18.19
N ILE A 217 -4.99 -4.90 -17.18
CA ILE A 217 -5.33 -5.80 -16.08
C ILE A 217 -6.81 -6.17 -16.21
N ASN A 218 -7.07 -7.42 -16.58
CA ASN A 218 -8.39 -8.02 -16.51
C ASN A 218 -8.52 -8.74 -15.17
N TYR A 219 -9.64 -8.57 -14.47
CA TYR A 219 -9.84 -9.26 -13.21
C TYR A 219 -11.25 -9.83 -13.04
N ASP A 220 -11.31 -10.95 -12.34
CA ASP A 220 -12.53 -11.56 -11.81
C ASP A 220 -12.39 -11.72 -10.28
N ARG A 221 -13.46 -12.12 -9.59
CA ARG A 221 -13.47 -12.44 -8.16
C ARG A 221 -14.11 -13.79 -7.91
N ASP A 222 -13.63 -14.49 -6.89
CA ASP A 222 -14.32 -15.66 -6.37
C ASP A 222 -15.74 -15.26 -5.92
N ASN A 223 -16.74 -15.86 -6.55
CA ASN A 223 -18.15 -15.68 -6.22
C ASN A 223 -18.52 -16.45 -4.94
N SER A 224 -19.39 -15.86 -4.12
CA SER A 224 -19.91 -16.48 -2.89
C SER A 224 -21.06 -17.46 -3.11
N ASN A 225 -21.60 -17.52 -4.34
CA ASN A 225 -22.93 -18.09 -4.60
C ASN A 225 -22.91 -19.34 -5.49
N LEU A 226 -21.74 -19.96 -5.72
CA LEU A 226 -21.74 -21.30 -6.28
C LEU A 226 -22.01 -22.29 -5.15
N VAL A 227 -23.30 -22.42 -4.85
CA VAL A 227 -23.82 -23.61 -4.19
C VAL A 227 -23.57 -24.74 -5.17
N ASP A 228 -22.61 -25.61 -4.87
CA ASP A 228 -22.49 -26.93 -5.51
C ASP A 228 -23.66 -27.83 -5.06
N GLU A 229 -24.89 -27.40 -5.32
CA GLU A 229 -26.07 -28.27 -5.33
C GLU A 229 -27.00 -27.75 -6.41
N LYS A 230 -27.34 -28.63 -7.36
CA LYS A 230 -28.40 -28.41 -8.34
C LYS A 230 -29.65 -27.90 -7.62
N LEU A 231 -29.97 -26.61 -7.78
CA LEU A 231 -31.23 -26.04 -7.32
C LEU A 231 -32.39 -26.85 -7.90
N LYS A 232 -33.10 -27.60 -7.04
CA LYS A 232 -34.45 -28.07 -7.36
C LYS A 232 -35.32 -26.83 -7.58
N GLN A 233 -36.07 -26.81 -8.69
CA GLN A 233 -37.03 -25.76 -9.00
C GLN A 233 -37.99 -25.57 -7.81
N GLY A 234 -38.02 -24.37 -7.21
CA GLY A 234 -39.13 -24.04 -6.30
C GLY A 234 -38.92 -23.06 -5.13
N SER A 235 -37.77 -22.39 -4.92
CA SER A 235 -37.63 -21.47 -3.77
C SER A 235 -37.39 -20.01 -4.19
N ARG A 236 -38.46 -19.33 -4.63
CA ARG A 236 -38.51 -17.86 -4.64
C ARG A 236 -38.83 -17.36 -3.23
N GLN A 237 -37.81 -17.22 -2.36
CA GLN A 237 -37.82 -16.34 -1.17
C GLN A 237 -36.54 -16.56 -0.35
N ALA A 238 -35.45 -15.85 -0.68
CA ALA A 238 -34.26 -15.79 0.18
C ALA A 238 -33.43 -14.50 0.01
N TRP A 239 -34.03 -13.41 -0.51
CA TRP A 239 -33.28 -12.17 -0.81
C TRP A 239 -34.06 -10.89 -0.44
N SER A 240 -34.77 -10.87 0.68
CA SER A 240 -35.43 -9.64 1.16
C SER A 240 -34.69 -8.90 2.28
N ASN A 241 -33.71 -9.52 2.96
CA ASN A 241 -33.11 -8.95 4.19
C ASN A 241 -31.58 -8.88 4.19
N VAL A 242 -30.94 -8.60 3.05
CA VAL A 242 -29.50 -8.23 3.08
C VAL A 242 -29.42 -6.74 3.41
N PRO A 243 -28.86 -6.32 4.56
CA PRO A 243 -28.72 -4.91 4.86
C PRO A 243 -27.80 -4.26 3.82
N VAL A 244 -28.24 -3.11 3.32
CA VAL A 244 -27.47 -2.29 2.38
C VAL A 244 -26.16 -1.90 3.06
N ARG A 245 -25.03 -2.11 2.37
CA ARG A 245 -23.71 -1.66 2.83
C ARG A 245 -23.74 -0.14 2.97
N HIS A 246 -23.70 0.34 4.20
CA HIS A 246 -23.55 1.77 4.47
C HIS A 246 -22.07 2.15 4.29
N ILE A 247 -21.79 2.93 3.26
CA ILE A 247 -20.51 3.63 3.10
C ILE A 247 -20.57 4.81 4.06
N LYS A 248 -19.66 4.84 5.05
CA LYS A 248 -19.57 5.97 5.97
C LYS A 248 -18.83 7.13 5.31
N ASN A 249 -19.38 8.34 5.43
CA ASN A 249 -18.68 9.56 5.02
C ASN A 249 -17.46 9.85 5.93
N PRO A 250 -16.42 10.54 5.45
CA PRO A 250 -15.23 10.91 6.25
C PRO A 250 -15.55 11.71 7.52
N ASP A 251 -16.69 12.40 7.56
CA ASP A 251 -17.16 13.18 8.71
C ASP A 251 -17.91 12.36 9.76
N GLU A 252 -18.12 11.06 9.52
CA GLU A 252 -18.78 10.20 10.48
C GLU A 252 -17.82 9.82 11.63
N PRO A 253 -18.27 9.94 12.90
CA PRO A 253 -17.44 9.55 14.04
C PRO A 253 -17.07 8.07 13.96
N PHE A 254 -15.76 7.79 14.07
CA PHE A 254 -15.23 6.45 14.30
C PHE A 254 -14.86 6.33 15.78
N SER A 255 -15.34 5.28 16.45
CA SER A 255 -14.96 4.99 17.83
C SER A 255 -13.65 4.19 17.81
N VAL A 256 -12.67 4.64 18.62
CA VAL A 256 -11.35 4.02 18.79
C VAL A 256 -11.34 3.12 20.05
N ASP A 257 -12.51 2.77 20.57
CA ASP A 257 -12.62 2.05 21.83
C ASP A 257 -12.49 0.54 21.60
N ASN A 258 -11.41 -0.05 22.12
CA ASN A 258 -11.12 -1.50 22.10
C ASN A 258 -12.10 -2.35 22.95
N ALA A 259 -13.33 -1.89 23.17
CA ALA A 259 -14.28 -2.50 24.10
C ALA A 259 -15.22 -3.54 23.47
N PHE A 260 -15.02 -3.93 22.20
CA PHE A 260 -15.86 -4.94 21.55
C PHE A 260 -15.11 -6.25 21.37
N SER A 261 -15.58 -7.29 22.07
CA SER A 261 -15.30 -8.68 21.70
C SER A 261 -15.74 -8.92 20.25
N PRO A 262 -15.06 -9.79 19.48
CA PRO A 262 -15.38 -9.99 18.07
C PRO A 262 -16.76 -10.65 17.95
N ASP A 263 -17.78 -9.84 17.65
CA ASP A 263 -19.10 -10.35 17.34
C ASP A 263 -19.06 -11.02 15.96
N SER A 264 -19.60 -12.23 15.88
CA SER A 264 -19.58 -13.12 14.71
C SER A 264 -20.44 -12.64 13.51
N GLY A 265 -20.88 -11.38 13.54
CA GLY A 265 -21.66 -10.72 12.50
C GLY A 265 -21.18 -9.31 12.13
N ALA A 266 -19.96 -8.91 12.51
CA ALA A 266 -19.46 -7.56 12.24
C ALA A 266 -19.44 -7.25 10.73
N SER A 267 -20.31 -6.33 10.32
CA SER A 267 -20.31 -5.72 8.99
C SER A 267 -18.95 -5.11 8.71
N THR A 268 -18.31 -5.52 7.62
CA THR A 268 -17.05 -4.93 7.15
C THR A 268 -17.25 -3.43 6.96
N LEU A 269 -16.57 -2.63 7.78
CA LEU A 269 -16.56 -1.19 7.67
C LEU A 269 -15.53 -0.85 6.57
N GLU A 270 -15.99 -0.81 5.32
CA GLU A 270 -15.20 -0.34 4.19
C GLU A 270 -15.27 1.19 4.20
N VAL A 271 -14.18 1.86 4.58
CA VAL A 271 -14.06 3.32 4.42
C VAL A 271 -13.38 3.60 3.11
N GLU A 272 -13.98 4.50 2.33
CA GLU A 272 -13.40 5.03 1.11
C GLU A 272 -12.17 5.86 1.47
N ALA A 273 -10.98 5.26 1.36
CA ALA A 273 -9.74 6.01 1.37
C ALA A 273 -9.79 6.95 0.17
N SER A 274 -9.95 8.25 0.45
CA SER A 274 -9.96 9.38 -0.50
C SER A 274 -9.35 9.00 -1.84
N VAL A 275 -10.21 8.62 -2.78
CA VAL A 275 -9.83 8.16 -4.12
C VAL A 275 -9.22 9.36 -4.82
N LEU A 276 -7.95 9.25 -5.22
CA LEU A 276 -7.42 10.09 -6.29
C LEU A 276 -7.09 9.20 -7.48
N ASN A 277 -7.90 9.40 -8.52
CA ASN A 277 -7.78 8.80 -9.83
C ASN A 277 -6.41 9.13 -10.44
N PHE A 278 -5.52 8.13 -10.43
CA PHE A 278 -4.81 7.75 -11.66
C PHE A 278 -5.34 6.40 -12.18
N LEU A 279 -6.63 6.14 -11.96
CA LEU A 279 -7.34 4.96 -12.46
C LEU A 279 -7.88 5.25 -13.87
N THR A 280 -7.03 5.17 -14.89
CA THR A 280 -7.55 4.83 -16.23
C THR A 280 -7.67 3.31 -16.29
N MET A 281 -8.80 2.79 -15.83
CA MET A 281 -9.33 1.56 -16.41
C MET A 281 -10.24 1.99 -17.55
N VAL A 282 -9.80 1.74 -18.79
CA VAL A 282 -10.71 1.74 -19.93
C VAL A 282 -11.55 0.48 -19.77
N VAL A 283 -12.80 0.66 -19.38
CA VAL A 283 -13.83 -0.38 -19.45
C VAL A 283 -14.47 -0.21 -20.82
N ASN A 284 -14.29 -1.21 -21.69
CA ASN A 284 -15.22 -1.50 -22.78
C ASN A 284 -15.99 -2.76 -22.40
#